data_AF-A0A377JQ12-F1
#
_entry.id   AF-A0A377JQ12-F1
#
_cell.length_a   1.000
_cell.length_b   1.000
_cell.length_c   1.000
_cell.angle_alpha   90.00
_cell.angle_beta   90.00
_cell.angle_gamma   90.00
#
_symmetry.space_group_name_H-M   'P 1'
#
loop_
_entity.id
_entity.type
_entity.pdbx_description
1 polymer ?
#
loop_
_entity_poly.entity_id
_entity_poly.type
_entity_poly.pdbx_seq_one_letter_code
_entity_poly.pdbx_strand_id
1 'polypeptide(L)'
;MQADSTKTQPTMNERLQRIQTLLEDKKGEDIEIFDLSGRDYIVDKVVIVSAMIGRHSFALLDHLKTELKPQGEMFYATEEESEDWLIADLGDIMIHIFTPNHRKRFNLEEFLNTMIHNKKESSSPQS
;
A
#
# COMPACT_ATOMS: atom_id res chain seq x y z
N MET A 1 -37.01 20.34 -0.04
CA MET A 1 -36.45 19.16 0.65
C MET A 1 -35.02 19.00 0.17
N GLN A 2 -34.05 19.45 0.97
CA GLN A 2 -32.63 19.20 0.71
C GLN A 2 -32.22 18.06 1.62
N ALA A 3 -31.86 16.92 1.04
CA ALA A 3 -31.30 15.80 1.79
C ALA A 3 -29.82 16.12 2.06
N ASP A 4 -29.50 16.22 3.34
CA ASP A 4 -28.15 16.33 3.88
C ASP A 4 -27.25 15.21 3.33
N SER A 5 -26.19 15.57 2.63
CA SER A 5 -25.20 14.66 2.05
C SER A 5 -23.81 15.04 2.55
N THR A 6 -23.60 14.94 3.86
CA THR A 6 -22.28 15.04 4.49
C THR A 6 -21.74 13.65 4.83
N LYS A 7 -21.47 12.81 3.82
CA LYS A 7 -20.49 11.73 4.00
C LYS A 7 -19.11 12.33 3.78
N THR A 8 -18.44 12.72 4.86
CA THR A 8 -17.03 13.12 4.79
C THR A 8 -16.23 11.92 4.29
N GLN A 9 -15.53 12.10 3.16
CA GLN A 9 -14.63 11.08 2.64
C GLN A 9 -13.55 10.78 3.69
N PRO A 10 -13.18 9.51 3.92
CA PRO A 10 -12.15 9.17 4.87
C PRO A 10 -10.81 9.80 4.47
N THR A 11 -10.09 10.33 5.44
CA THR A 11 -8.75 10.88 5.25
C THR A 11 -7.77 9.76 4.91
N MET A 12 -6.65 10.12 4.27
CA MET A 12 -5.57 9.18 3.96
C MET A 12 -5.12 8.37 5.20
N ASN A 13 -4.98 9.04 6.35
CA ASN A 13 -4.55 8.37 7.58
C ASN A 13 -5.58 7.36 8.09
N GLU A 14 -6.88 7.67 8.01
CA GLU A 14 -7.94 6.73 8.40
C GLU A 14 -7.96 5.49 7.49
N ARG A 15 -7.71 5.68 6.19
CA ARG A 15 -7.61 4.58 5.22
C ARG A 15 -6.40 3.69 5.52
N LEU A 16 -5.22 4.29 5.75
CA LEU A 16 -4.00 3.57 6.11
C LEU A 16 -4.13 2.81 7.43
N GLN A 17 -4.69 3.45 8.47
CA GLN A 17 -4.96 2.79 9.75
C GLN A 17 -5.85 1.57 9.58
N ARG A 18 -6.90 1.70 8.76
CA ARG A 18 -7.79 0.57 8.48
C ARG A 18 -7.09 -0.56 7.73
N ILE A 19 -6.33 -0.24 6.69
CA ILE A 19 -5.53 -1.23 5.95
C ILE A 19 -4.59 -1.97 6.92
N GLN A 20 -3.87 -1.23 7.76
CA GLN A 20 -2.97 -1.80 8.75
C GLN A 20 -3.71 -2.74 9.72
N THR A 21 -4.83 -2.29 10.30
CA THR A 21 -5.63 -3.13 11.21
C THR A 21 -6.11 -4.42 10.54
N LEU A 22 -6.60 -4.35 9.30
CA LEU A 22 -7.06 -5.53 8.56
C LEU A 22 -5.91 -6.53 8.28
N LEU A 23 -4.72 -6.01 7.97
CA LEU A 23 -3.53 -6.85 7.80
C LEU A 23 -3.14 -7.51 9.13
N GLU A 24 -3.12 -6.77 10.24
CA GLU A 24 -2.81 -7.28 11.58
C GLU A 24 -3.83 -8.35 12.05
N ASP A 25 -5.12 -8.13 11.79
CA ASP A 25 -6.21 -9.05 12.13
C ASP A 25 -6.03 -10.42 11.48
N LYS A 26 -5.46 -10.44 10.27
CA LYS A 26 -5.12 -11.66 9.54
C LYS A 26 -3.69 -12.13 9.72
N LYS A 27 -2.94 -11.56 10.67
CA LYS A 27 -1.56 -11.95 11.00
C LYS A 27 -0.54 -11.62 9.90
N GLY A 28 -0.77 -10.55 9.14
CA GLY A 28 0.27 -9.92 8.35
C GLY A 28 1.40 -9.42 9.26
N GLU A 29 2.65 -9.66 8.86
CA GLU A 29 3.85 -9.34 9.64
C GLU A 29 4.65 -8.22 8.98
N ASP A 30 5.51 -7.56 9.76
CA ASP A 30 6.44 -6.52 9.29
C ASP A 30 5.77 -5.43 8.44
N ILE A 31 4.60 -4.94 8.85
CA ILE A 31 3.85 -3.95 8.07
C ILE A 31 4.60 -2.61 8.09
N GLU A 32 4.97 -2.11 6.91
CA GLU A 32 5.65 -0.83 6.73
C GLU A 32 4.84 0.07 5.79
N ILE A 33 4.78 1.37 6.11
CA ILE A 33 4.08 2.37 5.31
C ILE A 33 5.08 3.44 4.90
N PHE A 34 5.24 3.62 3.60
CA PHE A 34 6.14 4.59 2.98
C PHE A 34 5.33 5.79 2.49
N ASP A 35 5.78 6.98 2.87
CA ASP A 35 5.21 8.26 2.41
C ASP A 35 5.99 8.79 1.19
N LEU A 36 5.37 8.71 0.03
CA LEU A 36 5.88 9.20 -1.24
C LEU A 36 5.09 10.41 -1.75
N SER A 37 4.29 11.05 -0.89
CA SER A 37 3.52 12.23 -1.28
C SER A 37 4.43 13.36 -1.76
N GLY A 38 4.14 13.87 -2.95
CA GLY A 38 4.95 14.90 -3.61
C GLY A 38 6.30 14.41 -4.14
N ARG A 39 6.50 13.09 -4.25
CA ARG A 39 7.62 12.48 -5.00
C ARG A 39 7.17 12.16 -6.42
N ASP A 40 8.14 12.03 -7.32
CA ASP A 40 7.89 11.56 -8.69
C ASP A 40 7.70 10.03 -8.66
N TYR A 41 6.55 9.60 -8.13
CA TYR A 41 6.17 8.21 -8.01
C TYR A 41 4.68 8.04 -8.31
N ILE A 42 4.29 6.83 -8.71
CA ILE A 42 2.95 6.55 -9.23
C ILE A 42 1.84 6.63 -8.16
N VAL A 43 2.19 6.46 -6.88
CA VAL A 43 1.25 6.53 -5.74
C VAL A 43 1.80 7.40 -4.61
N ASP A 44 0.91 7.92 -3.76
CA ASP A 44 1.27 8.73 -2.60
C ASP A 44 1.77 7.88 -1.43
N LYS A 45 1.20 6.69 -1.24
CA LYS A 45 1.57 5.77 -0.14
C LYS A 45 1.85 4.37 -0.68
N VAL A 46 2.86 3.74 -0.12
CA VAL A 46 3.13 2.32 -0.34
C VAL A 46 3.04 1.59 1.00
N VAL A 47 2.26 0.53 1.06
CA VAL A 47 2.18 -0.39 2.20
C VAL A 47 2.89 -1.68 1.82
N ILE A 48 3.80 -2.16 2.65
CA ILE A 48 4.47 -3.45 2.46
C ILE A 48 4.14 -4.34 3.64
N VAL A 49 3.76 -5.59 3.39
CA VAL A 49 3.43 -6.59 4.43
C VAL A 49 4.00 -7.95 4.06
N SER A 50 4.46 -8.68 5.07
CA SER A 50 4.91 -10.06 4.98
C SER A 50 3.74 -11.02 5.28
N ALA A 51 3.38 -11.85 4.31
CA ALA A 51 2.59 -13.05 4.50
C ALA A 51 3.49 -14.22 4.94
N MET A 52 2.96 -15.14 5.73
CA MET A 52 3.73 -16.30 6.23
C MET A 52 4.14 -17.27 5.13
N ILE A 53 3.25 -17.50 4.15
CA ILE A 53 3.39 -18.41 2.99
C ILE A 53 2.47 -17.94 1.87
N GLY A 54 2.64 -18.46 0.65
CA GLY A 54 1.88 -18.01 -0.52
C GLY A 54 0.35 -18.06 -0.37
N ARG A 55 -0.21 -19.14 0.20
CA ARG A 55 -1.65 -19.21 0.51
C ARG A 55 -2.11 -18.08 1.45
N HIS A 56 -1.26 -17.68 2.39
CA HIS A 56 -1.56 -16.59 3.31
C HIS A 56 -1.57 -15.25 2.56
N SER A 57 -0.72 -15.06 1.55
CA SER A 57 -0.74 -13.85 0.71
C SER A 57 -2.11 -13.61 0.07
N PHE A 58 -2.70 -14.63 -0.56
CA PHE A 58 -4.04 -14.51 -1.15
C PHE A 58 -5.11 -14.27 -0.08
N ALA A 59 -5.00 -14.92 1.08
CA ALA A 59 -5.95 -14.71 2.17
C ALA A 59 -5.92 -13.27 2.71
N LEU A 60 -4.74 -12.63 2.77
CA LEU A 60 -4.62 -11.22 3.11
C LEU A 60 -5.28 -10.33 2.06
N LEU A 61 -4.98 -10.57 0.78
CA LEU A 61 -5.56 -9.80 -0.32
C LEU A 61 -7.09 -9.90 -0.37
N ASP A 62 -7.64 -11.10 -0.23
CA ASP A 62 -9.08 -11.34 -0.22
C ASP A 62 -9.75 -10.68 0.98
N HIS A 63 -9.10 -10.70 2.15
CA HIS A 63 -9.62 -10.02 3.33
C HIS A 63 -9.66 -8.50 3.13
N LEU A 64 -8.59 -7.90 2.61
CA LEU A 64 -8.56 -6.48 2.26
C LEU A 64 -9.69 -6.13 1.28
N LYS A 65 -9.84 -6.90 0.19
CA LYS A 65 -10.91 -6.67 -0.80
C LYS A 65 -12.30 -6.76 -0.16
N THR A 66 -12.51 -7.75 0.72
CA THR A 66 -13.80 -7.99 1.37
C THR A 66 -14.21 -6.86 2.30
N GLU A 67 -13.27 -6.33 3.08
CA GLU A 67 -13.56 -5.33 4.10
C GLU A 67 -13.53 -3.89 3.56
N LEU A 68 -12.65 -3.60 2.59
CA LEU A 68 -12.43 -2.24 2.09
C LEU A 68 -13.41 -1.84 0.98
N LYS A 69 -13.80 -2.75 0.08
CA LYS A 69 -14.75 -2.43 -1.01
C LYS A 69 -16.09 -1.88 -0.50
N PRO A 70 -16.76 -2.47 0.53
CA PRO A 70 -18.01 -1.93 1.08
C PRO A 70 -17.87 -0.52 1.68
N GLN A 71 -16.65 -0.10 1.98
CA GLN A 71 -16.34 1.19 2.60
C GLN A 71 -15.98 2.26 1.54
N GLY A 72 -16.02 1.90 0.26
CA GLY A 72 -15.79 2.81 -0.86
C GLY A 72 -14.39 2.76 -1.46
N GLU A 73 -13.50 1.88 -0.97
CA GLU A 73 -12.20 1.67 -1.61
C GLU A 73 -12.36 0.97 -2.96
N MET A 74 -11.62 1.48 -3.95
CA MET A 74 -11.56 0.92 -5.29
C MET A 74 -10.24 0.18 -5.45
N PHE A 75 -10.28 -1.07 -5.91
CA PHE A 75 -9.10 -1.82 -6.31
C PHE A 75 -9.00 -1.74 -7.84
N TYR A 76 -8.16 -0.85 -8.35
CA TYR A 76 -8.03 -0.60 -9.79
C TYR A 76 -7.37 -1.77 -10.50
N ALA A 77 -6.37 -2.37 -9.86
CA ALA A 77 -5.69 -3.56 -10.35
C ALA A 77 -5.22 -4.42 -9.18
N THR A 78 -5.15 -5.73 -9.42
CA THR A 78 -4.45 -6.67 -8.55
C THR A 78 -3.59 -7.61 -9.38
N GLU A 79 -2.31 -7.73 -9.02
CA GLU A 79 -1.39 -8.69 -9.62
C GLU A 79 -1.31 -9.92 -8.73
N GLU A 80 -1.81 -11.05 -9.25
CA GLU A 80 -2.03 -12.28 -8.48
C GLU A 80 -1.37 -13.52 -9.11
N GLU A 81 -0.48 -13.31 -10.10
CA GLU A 81 0.17 -14.41 -10.83
C GLU A 81 1.14 -15.22 -9.96
N SER A 82 1.69 -14.61 -8.92
CA SER A 82 2.64 -15.22 -7.99
C SER A 82 2.15 -15.08 -6.55
N GLU A 83 1.99 -16.19 -5.86
CA GLU A 83 1.63 -16.19 -4.44
C GLU A 83 2.71 -15.58 -3.53
N ASP A 84 3.94 -15.48 -4.04
CA ASP A 84 5.08 -14.94 -3.32
C ASP A 84 5.14 -13.41 -3.32
N TRP A 85 4.49 -12.77 -4.28
CA TRP A 85 4.41 -11.32 -4.38
C TRP A 85 3.11 -10.92 -5.09
N LEU A 86 2.17 -10.40 -4.29
CA LEU A 86 0.93 -9.81 -4.78
C LEU A 86 1.01 -8.29 -4.68
N ILE A 87 0.35 -7.61 -5.61
CA ILE A 87 0.21 -6.15 -5.61
C ILE A 87 -1.29 -5.81 -5.64
N ALA A 88 -1.70 -4.86 -4.82
CA ALA A 88 -3.01 -4.25 -4.89
C ALA A 88 -2.90 -2.74 -5.08
N ASP A 89 -3.48 -2.24 -6.16
CA ASP A 89 -3.51 -0.82 -6.51
C ASP A 89 -4.86 -0.21 -6.13
N LEU A 90 -4.84 0.74 -5.18
CA LEU A 90 -6.00 1.51 -4.73
C LEU A 90 -5.97 2.96 -5.27
N GLY A 91 -5.09 3.26 -6.22
CA GLY A 91 -4.96 4.55 -6.91
C GLY A 91 -3.96 5.50 -6.25
N ASP A 92 -4.15 5.79 -4.96
CA ASP A 92 -3.22 6.63 -4.18
C ASP A 92 -2.47 5.84 -3.09
N ILE A 93 -2.87 4.59 -2.86
CA ILE A 93 -2.21 3.62 -1.99
C ILE A 93 -1.91 2.35 -2.80
N MET A 94 -0.66 1.90 -2.76
CA MET A 94 -0.27 0.59 -3.30
C MET A 94 0.12 -0.35 -2.17
N ILE A 95 -0.42 -1.57 -2.17
CA ILE A 95 -0.14 -2.57 -1.14
C ILE A 95 0.64 -3.73 -1.77
N HIS A 96 1.86 -3.97 -1.29
CA HIS A 96 2.68 -5.12 -1.65
C HIS A 96 2.58 -6.18 -0.56
N ILE A 97 2.16 -7.39 -0.93
CA ILE A 97 2.07 -8.54 -0.04
C ILE A 97 3.13 -9.54 -0.49
N PHE A 98 4.17 -9.73 0.33
CA PHE A 98 5.29 -10.60 0.02
C PHE A 98 5.32 -11.83 0.93
N THR A 99 5.86 -12.95 0.46
CA THR A 99 6.41 -13.96 1.37
C THR A 99 7.78 -13.48 1.90
N PRO A 100 8.26 -13.96 3.07
CA PRO A 100 9.44 -13.38 3.72
C PRO A 100 10.71 -13.56 2.88
N ASN A 101 10.79 -14.65 2.11
CA ASN A 101 11.90 -14.91 1.20
C ASN A 101 11.90 -13.95 0.02
N HIS A 102 10.73 -13.68 -0.56
CA HIS A 102 10.62 -12.75 -1.69
C HIS A 102 10.84 -11.30 -1.26
N ARG A 103 10.32 -10.89 -0.10
CA ARG A 103 10.59 -9.56 0.46
C ARG A 103 12.09 -9.29 0.60
N LYS A 104 12.82 -10.23 1.22
CA LYS A 104 14.28 -10.15 1.37
C LYS A 104 15.03 -10.12 0.03
N ARG A 105 14.54 -10.87 -0.96
CA ARG A 105 15.18 -10.96 -2.29
C ARG A 105 15.01 -9.67 -3.09
N PHE A 106 13.80 -9.09 -3.08
CA PHE A 106 13.49 -7.89 -3.84
C PHE A 106 13.93 -6.62 -3.12
N ASN A 107 13.89 -6.60 -1.78
CA ASN A 107 14.29 -5.49 -0.93
C ASN A 107 13.73 -4.14 -1.40
N LEU A 108 12.43 -4.12 -1.74
CA LEU A 108 11.76 -2.96 -2.32
C LEU A 108 11.89 -1.72 -1.41
N GLU A 109 11.89 -1.95 -0.10
CA GLU A 109 12.06 -0.96 0.95
C GLU A 109 13.32 -0.10 0.73
N GLU A 110 14.43 -0.67 0.28
CA GLU A 110 15.66 0.08 0.02
C GLU A 110 15.45 1.10 -1.11
N PHE A 111 14.83 0.67 -2.20
CA PHE A 111 14.47 1.56 -3.31
C PHE A 111 13.51 2.67 -2.86
N LEU A 112 12.43 2.34 -2.15
CA LEU A 112 11.47 3.32 -1.65
C LEU A 112 12.13 4.33 -0.70
N ASN A 113 13.06 3.87 0.14
CA ASN A 113 13.86 4.75 0.98
C ASN A 113 14.71 5.71 0.14
N THR A 114 15.34 5.27 -0.96
CA THR A 114 16.08 6.21 -1.83
C THR A 114 15.19 7.33 -2.38
N MET A 115 13.95 6.99 -2.76
CA MET A 115 12.97 7.95 -3.28
C MET A 115 12.58 9.00 -2.23
N ILE A 116 12.46 8.60 -0.96
CA ILE A 116 12.18 9.50 0.15
C ILE A 116 13.34 10.47 0.42
N HIS A 117 14.59 10.00 0.28
CA HIS A 117 15.77 10.77 0.66
C HIS A 117 16.31 11.71 -0.45
N ASN A 118 15.95 11.51 -1.72
CA ASN A 118 16.48 12.28 -2.88
C ASN A 118 16.04 13.77 -2.99
N LYS A 119 15.77 14.47 -1.88
CA LYS A 119 15.31 15.86 -1.86
C LYS A 119 16.40 16.94 -2.15
N LYS A 120 17.56 16.64 -2.75
CA LYS A 120 18.68 17.61 -2.68
C LYS A 120 19.65 17.81 -3.84
N GLU A 121 19.37 17.50 -5.11
CA GLU A 121 20.34 17.83 -6.20
C GLU A 121 19.81 18.41 -7.53
N SER A 122 18.54 18.79 -7.67
CA SER A 122 18.03 19.36 -8.95
C SER A 122 17.79 20.87 -8.98
N SER A 123 18.37 21.64 -8.04
CA SER A 123 18.31 23.11 -8.07
C SER A 123 19.69 23.75 -7.92
N SER A 124 20.55 23.54 -8.92
CA SER A 124 21.63 24.47 -9.25
C SER A 124 21.43 24.91 -10.70
N PRO A 125 21.08 26.19 -10.97
CA PRO A 125 21.23 26.74 -12.31
C PRO A 125 22.73 26.80 -12.61
N GLN A 126 23.16 26.01 -13.59
CA GLN A 126 24.53 26.07 -14.10
C GLN A 126 24.77 27.49 -14.64
N SER A 127 25.74 28.18 -14.04
CA SER A 127 26.19 29.52 -14.43
C SER A 127 26.94 29.50 -15.77
#